data_AF-A0A5R8P5U3-F1
#
_entry.id   AF-A0A5R8P5U3-F1
#
_cell.length_a   1.000
_cell.length_b   1.000
_cell.length_c   1.000
_cell.angle_alpha   90.00
_cell.angle_beta   90.00
_cell.angle_gamma   90.00
#
_symmetry.space_group_name_H-M   'P 1'
#
loop_
_entity.id
_entity.type
_entity.pdbx_description
1 polymer ?
#
loop_
_entity_poly.entity_id
_entity_poly.type
_entity_poly.pdbx_seq_one_letter_code
_entity_poly.pdbx_strand_id
1 'polypeptide(L)'
;MLEDVERRLAGFVDFCRDQITAVDNLVKATPSSWSGEAADAYQARQADWVRRAGEVTQHLDEVRQRLTTAHEAYQGALNANLRMFG
;
A
#
# COMPACT_ATOMS: atom_id res chain seq x y z
N MET A 1 21.38 -0.53 9.57
CA MET A 1 20.43 0.58 9.89
C MET A 1 19.50 0.85 8.72
N LEU A 2 20.01 1.07 7.49
CA LEU A 2 19.16 1.29 6.31
C LEU A 2 18.30 0.07 5.94
N GLU A 3 18.90 -1.13 5.91
CA GLU A 3 18.19 -2.39 5.63
C GLU A 3 17.06 -2.70 6.63
N ASP A 4 17.20 -2.22 7.88
CA ASP A 4 16.16 -2.38 8.90
C ASP A 4 14.97 -1.45 8.63
N VAL A 5 15.24 -0.20 8.24
CA VAL A 5 14.22 0.78 7.86
C VAL A 5 13.48 0.32 6.60
N GLU A 6 14.19 -0.21 5.62
CA GLU A 6 13.60 -0.79 4.40
C GLU A 6 12.68 -1.97 4.73
N ARG A 7 13.14 -2.91 5.56
CA ARG A 7 12.35 -4.06 5.98
C ARG A 7 11.07 -3.64 6.72
N ARG A 8 11.18 -2.66 7.61
CA ARG A 8 10.03 -2.14 8.38
C ARG A 8 9.02 -1.42 7.48
N LEU A 9 9.50 -0.64 6.51
CA LEU A 9 8.63 0.05 5.57
C LEU A 9 7.93 -0.93 4.61
N ALA A 10 8.64 -1.95 4.12
CA ALA A 10 8.03 -3.01 3.32
C ALA A 10 6.92 -3.73 4.10
N GLY A 11 7.19 -4.12 5.35
CA GLY A 11 6.18 -4.75 6.20
C GLY A 11 4.99 -3.84 6.51
N PHE A 12 5.20 -2.54 6.64
CA PHE A 12 4.11 -1.57 6.81
C PHE A 12 3.25 -1.45 5.54
N VAL A 13 3.86 -1.45 4.35
CA VAL A 13 3.13 -1.45 3.08
C VAL A 13 2.25 -2.68 2.93
N ASP A 14 2.78 -3.86 3.24
CA ASP A 14 2.03 -5.10 3.19
C ASP A 14 0.88 -5.10 4.21
N PHE A 15 1.13 -4.65 5.45
CA PHE A 15 0.10 -4.47 6.46
C PHE A 15 -1.04 -3.56 5.98
N CYS A 16 -0.72 -2.41 5.38
CA CYS A 16 -1.74 -1.51 4.85
C CYS A 16 -2.57 -2.14 3.74
N ARG A 17 -1.94 -2.90 2.83
CA ARG A 17 -2.66 -3.65 1.79
C ARG A 17 -3.63 -4.66 2.39
N ASP A 18 -3.19 -5.43 3.37
CA ASP A 18 -4.04 -6.43 4.04
C ASP A 18 -5.25 -5.78 4.71
N GLN A 19 -5.07 -4.63 5.37
CA GLN A 19 -6.18 -3.90 5.99
C GLN A 19 -7.19 -3.38 4.94
N ILE A 20 -6.72 -2.86 3.81
CA ILE A 20 -7.60 -2.40 2.72
C ILE A 20 -8.40 -3.58 2.16
N THR A 21 -7.75 -4.72 1.91
CA THR A 21 -8.43 -5.94 1.43
C THR A 21 -9.45 -6.46 2.45
N ALA A 22 -9.14 -6.42 3.75
CA ALA A 22 -10.07 -6.83 4.79
C ALA A 22 -11.34 -5.97 4.81
N VAL A 23 -11.19 -4.64 4.71
CA VAL A 23 -12.34 -3.73 4.67
C VAL A 23 -13.11 -3.88 3.36
N ASP A 24 -12.44 -4.05 2.22
CA ASP A 24 -13.10 -4.30 0.93
C ASP A 24 -13.96 -5.58 0.95
N ASN A 25 -13.45 -6.65 1.56
CA ASN A 25 -14.21 -7.89 1.74
C ASN A 25 -15.43 -7.69 2.65
N LEU A 26 -15.31 -6.91 3.73
CA LEU A 26 -16.43 -6.59 4.62
C LEU A 26 -17.53 -5.79 3.88
N VAL A 27 -17.12 -4.80 3.10
CA VAL A 27 -18.04 -3.98 2.29
C VAL A 27 -18.73 -4.83 1.21
N LYS A 28 -18.03 -5.77 0.59
CA LYS A 28 -18.62 -6.72 -0.38
C LYS A 28 -19.56 -7.74 0.25
N ALA A 29 -19.25 -8.20 1.47
CA ALA A 29 -20.04 -9.21 2.17
C ALA A 29 -21.34 -8.67 2.79
N THR A 30 -21.49 -7.34 2.91
CA THR A 30 -22.67 -6.71 3.49
C THR A 30 -23.84 -6.75 2.49
N PRO A 31 -24.91 -7.52 2.74
CA PRO A 31 -26.04 -7.61 1.81
C PRO A 31 -26.80 -6.28 1.77
N SER A 32 -27.13 -5.81 0.57
CA SER A 32 -27.99 -4.67 0.30
C SER A 32 -29.47 -4.99 0.60
N SER A 33 -29.77 -5.40 1.83
CA SER A 33 -31.14 -5.71 2.28
C SER A 33 -32.00 -4.47 2.51
N TRP A 34 -31.45 -3.27 2.30
CA TRP A 34 -32.12 -2.00 2.56
C TRP A 34 -32.52 -1.37 1.23
N SER A 35 -33.79 -0.97 1.11
CA SER A 35 -34.34 -0.24 -0.04
C SER A 35 -34.59 1.23 0.32
N GLY A 36 -34.53 2.13 -0.67
CA GLY A 36 -34.75 3.56 -0.46
C GLY A 36 -33.46 4.31 -0.10
N GLU A 37 -33.59 5.46 0.55
CA GLU A 37 -32.48 6.42 0.81
C GLU A 37 -31.24 5.78 1.49
N ALA A 38 -31.45 4.77 2.33
CA ALA A 38 -30.37 4.05 2.99
C ALA A 38 -29.52 3.19 2.02
N ALA A 39 -30.13 2.69 0.94
CA ALA A 39 -29.45 1.93 -0.10
C ALA A 39 -28.55 2.84 -0.94
N ASP A 40 -29.08 4.01 -1.33
CA ASP A 40 -28.35 5.01 -2.12
C ASP A 40 -27.16 5.57 -1.33
N ALA A 41 -27.37 5.87 -0.04
CA ALA A 41 -26.30 6.30 0.85
C ALA A 41 -25.21 5.23 1.03
N TYR A 42 -25.59 3.95 1.09
CA TYR A 42 -24.64 2.85 1.17
C TYR A 42 -23.82 2.71 -0.12
N GLN A 43 -24.48 2.73 -1.30
CA GLN A 43 -23.80 2.66 -2.59
C GLN A 43 -22.84 3.82 -2.81
N ALA A 44 -23.21 5.05 -2.42
CA ALA A 44 -22.34 6.21 -2.49
C ALA A 44 -21.09 6.05 -1.62
N ARG A 45 -21.24 5.53 -0.39
CA ARG A 45 -20.12 5.24 0.52
C ARG A 45 -19.25 4.10 0.02
N GLN A 46 -19.84 3.06 -0.56
CA GLN A 46 -19.11 1.96 -1.18
C GLN A 46 -18.28 2.45 -2.37
N ALA A 47 -18.85 3.29 -3.24
CA ALA A 47 -18.13 3.88 -4.36
C ALA A 47 -16.98 4.78 -3.89
N ASP A 48 -17.20 5.60 -2.85
CA ASP A 48 -16.16 6.43 -2.25
C ASP A 48 -15.04 5.58 -1.61
N TRP A 49 -15.41 4.49 -0.93
CA TRP A 49 -14.46 3.52 -0.38
C TRP A 49 -13.57 2.93 -1.48
N VAL A 50 -14.16 2.39 -2.55
CA VAL A 50 -13.41 1.78 -3.67
C VAL A 50 -12.42 2.77 -4.27
N ARG A 51 -12.86 4.02 -4.51
CA ARG A 51 -12.00 5.06 -5.05
C ARG A 51 -10.81 5.34 -4.14
N ARG A 52 -11.06 5.60 -2.86
CA ARG A 52 -9.99 5.91 -1.88
C ARG A 52 -9.06 4.72 -1.63
N ALA A 53 -9.59 3.50 -1.60
CA ALA A 53 -8.79 2.28 -1.49
C ALA A 53 -7.82 2.14 -2.68
N GLY A 54 -8.27 2.49 -3.89
CA GLY A 54 -7.42 2.57 -5.07
C GLY A 54 -6.32 3.62 -4.93
N GLU A 55 -6.65 4.84 -4.50
CA GLU A 55 -5.68 5.92 -4.27
C GLU A 55 -4.60 5.50 -3.25
N VAL A 56 -5.01 4.89 -2.12
CA VAL A 56 -4.05 4.41 -1.10
C VAL A 56 -3.16 3.31 -1.66
N THR A 57 -3.72 2.35 -2.42
CA THR A 57 -2.94 1.26 -3.01
C THR A 57 -1.89 1.80 -3.99
N GLN A 58 -2.25 2.80 -4.81
CA GLN A 58 -1.31 3.46 -5.71
C GLN A 58 -0.16 4.13 -4.95
N HIS A 59 -0.47 4.90 -3.91
CA HIS A 59 0.56 5.55 -3.10
C HIS A 59 1.49 4.54 -2.42
N LEU A 60 0.96 3.40 -1.97
CA LEU A 60 1.77 2.32 -1.40
C LEU A 60 2.75 1.73 -2.43
N ASP A 61 2.34 1.58 -3.69
CA ASP A 61 3.22 1.13 -4.77
C ASP A 61 4.31 2.17 -5.09
N GLU A 62 3.97 3.46 -5.09
CA GLU A 62 4.95 4.54 -5.26
C GLU A 62 6.00 4.55 -4.14
N VAL A 63 5.58 4.35 -2.89
CA VAL A 63 6.49 4.23 -1.74
C VAL A 63 7.42 3.04 -1.91
N ARG A 64 6.88 1.88 -2.32
CA ARG A 64 7.69 0.68 -2.56
C ARG A 64 8.72 0.89 -3.66
N GLN A 65 8.34 1.53 -4.77
CA GLN A 65 9.26 1.83 -5.86
C GLN A 65 10.42 2.73 -5.39
N ARG A 66 10.12 3.79 -4.63
CA ARG A 66 11.14 4.69 -4.09
C ARG A 66 12.11 3.98 -3.15
N LEU A 67 11.62 3.03 -2.35
CA LEU A 67 12.47 2.22 -1.47
C LEU A 67 13.41 1.32 -2.27
N THR A 68 12.92 0.66 -3.32
CA THR A 68 13.77 -0.14 -4.20
C THR A 68 14.86 0.71 -4.84
N THR A 69 14.52 1.89 -5.36
CA THR A 69 15.53 2.80 -5.95
C THR A 69 16.58 3.23 -4.92
N ALA A 70 16.17 3.54 -3.68
CA ALA A 70 17.11 3.93 -2.63
C ALA A 70 18.05 2.77 -2.25
N HIS A 71 17.53 1.55 -2.16
CA HIS A 71 18.29 0.34 -1.87
C HIS A 71 19.36 0.08 -2.94
N GLU A 72 18.96 0.11 -4.22
CA GLU A 72 19.85 -0.11 -5.36
C GLU A 72 20.98 0.94 -5.41
N ALA A 73 20.64 2.22 -5.19
CA ALA A 73 21.63 3.29 -5.16
C ALA A 73 22.67 3.10 -4.03
N TYR A 74 22.20 2.68 -2.85
CA TYR A 74 23.07 2.42 -1.71
C TYR A 74 24.00 1.22 -1.94
N GLN A 75 23.46 0.10 -2.44
CA GLN A 75 24.27 -1.07 -2.79
C GLN A 75 25.27 -0.76 -3.91
N GLY A 76 24.87 0.04 -4.90
CA GLY A 76 25.76 0.52 -5.96
C GLY A 76 26.95 1.30 -5.41
N ALA A 77 26.72 2.22 -4.47
CA ALA A 77 27.78 2.99 -3.83
C ALA A 77 28.74 2.12 -3.00
N LEU A 78 28.21 1.14 -2.24
CA LEU A 78 29.03 0.19 -1.51
C LEU A 78 29.92 -0.65 -2.43
N ASN A 79 29.35 -1.21 -3.50
CA ASN A 79 30.09 -2.01 -4.47
C ASN A 79 31.17 -1.20 -5.20
N ALA A 80 30.89 0.06 -5.55
CA ALA A 80 31.86 0.95 -6.15
C ALA A 80 33.03 1.22 -5.21
N ASN A 81 32.75 1.52 -3.93
CA ASN A 81 33.80 1.71 -2.92
C ASN A 81 34.63 0.45 -2.69
N LEU A 82 34.00 -0.73 -2.63
CA LEU A 82 34.71 -2.00 -2.49
C LEU A 82 35.63 -2.31 -3.68
N ARG A 83 35.24 -1.96 -4.91
CA ARG A 83 36.11 -2.11 -6.10
C ARG A 83 37.25 -1.11 -6.14
N MET A 84 37.08 0.06 -5.53
CA MET A 84 38.06 1.14 -5.57
C MET A 84 39.10 1.01 -4.45
N PHE A 85 38.73 0.40 -3.33
CA PHE A 85 39.55 0.29 -2.12
C PHE A 85 39.85 -1.15 -1.65
N GLY A 86 39.31 -2.17 -2.33
CA GLY A 86 39.67 -3.58 -2.14
C GLY A 86 40.64 -4.06 -3.21
#